data_AF-A0A1H3XT86-F1
#
_entry.id   AF-A0A1H3XT86-F1
#
_cell.length_a   1.000
_cell.length_b   1.000
_cell.length_c   1.000
_cell.angle_alpha   90.00
_cell.angle_beta   90.00
_cell.angle_gamma   90.00
#
_symmetry.space_group_name_H-M   'P 1'
#
loop_
_entity.id
_entity.type
_entity.pdbx_description
1 polymer ?
#
loop_
_entity_poly.entity_id
_entity_poly.type
_entity_poly.pdbx_seq_one_letter_code
_entity_poly.pdbx_strand_id
1 'polypeptide(L)'
;MHSPLPATSGSSDDFPIYRYSEALLLLSESLNEQGRPSEALIPLNRVRARAGLDPITETNQSSLRKLIFHERRVELAFENHRWEDLLREGDAVNIINTVGKKIKADAPYTPAGAYNIDDHNLLFPIPQTDLDLNSLLFQNPGY
;
A
#
# COMPACT_ATOMS: atom_id res chain seq x y z
N MET A 1 7.04 -33.73 -9.27
CA MET A 1 6.20 -32.52 -9.12
C MET A 1 4.84 -32.85 -9.70
N HIS A 2 3.76 -32.67 -8.94
CA HIS A 2 2.41 -32.96 -9.41
C HIS A 2 1.99 -31.89 -10.43
N SER A 3 1.54 -32.30 -11.62
CA SER A 3 1.00 -31.36 -12.60
C SER A 3 -0.25 -30.68 -12.03
N PRO A 4 -0.41 -29.36 -12.19
CA PRO A 4 -1.61 -28.68 -11.74
C PRO A 4 -2.84 -29.22 -12.46
N LEU A 5 -3.95 -29.35 -11.73
CA LEU A 5 -5.24 -29.77 -12.28
C LEU A 5 -5.71 -28.76 -13.33
N PRO A 6 -6.30 -29.20 -14.46
CA PRO A 6 -6.82 -28.30 -15.46
C PRO A 6 -8.04 -27.55 -14.88
N ALA A 7 -7.88 -26.26 -14.57
CA ALA A 7 -8.97 -25.41 -14.13
C ALA A 7 -9.89 -25.11 -15.32
N THR A 8 -11.05 -25.77 -15.38
CA THR A 8 -12.10 -25.53 -16.38
C THR A 8 -13.08 -24.42 -15.98
N SER A 9 -12.89 -23.81 -14.81
CA SER A 9 -13.55 -22.57 -14.42
C SER A 9 -12.66 -21.80 -13.44
N GLY A 10 -12.06 -20.71 -13.91
CA GLY A 10 -11.19 -19.81 -13.16
C GLY A 10 -10.56 -18.81 -14.13
N SER A 11 -10.26 -17.59 -13.66
CA SER A 11 -9.38 -16.70 -14.43
C SER A 11 -8.01 -17.38 -14.57
N SER A 12 -7.38 -17.27 -15.74
CA SER A 12 -5.97 -17.66 -15.92
C SER A 12 -4.99 -16.71 -15.23
N ASP A 13 -5.48 -15.70 -14.53
CA ASP A 13 -4.67 -14.72 -13.83
C ASP A 13 -4.02 -15.33 -12.59
N ASP A 14 -2.70 -15.39 -12.59
CA ASP A 14 -1.88 -15.72 -11.43
C ASP A 14 -1.66 -14.44 -10.61
N PHE A 15 -2.53 -14.19 -9.62
CA PHE A 15 -2.46 -13.00 -8.78
C PHE A 15 -1.35 -13.14 -7.73
N PRO A 16 -0.27 -12.32 -7.79
CA PRO A 16 0.82 -12.44 -6.84
C PRO A 16 0.38 -11.97 -5.45
N ILE A 17 0.48 -12.85 -4.46
CA ILE A 17 0.35 -12.45 -3.05
C ILE A 17 1.66 -11.88 -2.52
N TYR A 18 2.78 -12.48 -2.94
CA TYR A 18 4.13 -11.99 -2.66
C TYR A 18 4.97 -12.15 -3.92
N ARG A 19 5.83 -11.17 -4.18
CA ARG A 19 6.81 -11.29 -5.26
C ARG A 19 8.12 -10.61 -4.93
N TYR A 20 9.16 -10.98 -5.67
CA TYR A 20 10.52 -10.61 -5.31
C TYR A 20 10.78 -9.10 -5.24
N SER A 21 10.19 -8.27 -6.11
CA SER A 21 10.37 -6.81 -6.03
C SER A 21 9.78 -6.23 -4.75
N GLU A 22 8.70 -6.79 -4.22
CA GLU A 22 8.13 -6.36 -2.95
C GLU A 22 9.14 -6.59 -1.81
N ALA A 23 9.75 -7.78 -1.75
CA ALA A 23 10.77 -8.10 -0.77
C ALA A 23 11.99 -7.18 -0.87
N LEU A 24 12.40 -6.81 -2.08
CA LEU A 24 13.47 -5.83 -2.30
C LEU A 24 13.08 -4.44 -1.78
N LEU A 25 11.85 -3.98 -2.05
CA LEU A 25 11.40 -2.67 -1.59
C LEU A 25 11.21 -2.62 -0.07
N LEU A 26 10.72 -3.69 0.56
CA LEU A 26 10.66 -3.81 2.02
C LEU A 26 12.07 -3.78 2.64
N LEU A 27 13.03 -4.48 2.03
CA LEU A 27 14.43 -4.43 2.47
C LEU A 27 15.03 -3.03 2.33
N SER A 28 14.79 -2.36 1.21
CA SER A 28 15.21 -0.97 0.98
C SER A 28 14.69 -0.04 2.07
N GLU A 29 13.39 -0.14 2.35
CA GLU A 29 12.73 0.67 3.36
C GLU A 29 13.33 0.41 4.76
N SER A 30 13.43 -0.86 5.16
CA SER A 30 14.01 -1.24 6.46
C SER A 30 15.44 -0.75 6.63
N LEU A 31 16.29 -0.87 5.60
CA LEU A 31 17.66 -0.35 5.61
C LEU A 31 17.70 1.18 5.77
N ASN A 32 16.82 1.90 5.06
CA ASN A 32 16.72 3.35 5.19
C ASN A 32 16.32 3.76 6.62
N GLU A 33 15.31 3.11 7.20
CA GLU A 33 14.84 3.39 8.57
C GLU A 33 15.89 3.04 9.63
N GLN A 34 16.75 2.05 9.38
CA GLN A 34 17.90 1.72 10.23
C GLN A 34 19.09 2.69 10.09
N GLY A 35 18.95 3.76 9.30
CA GLY A 35 20.04 4.73 9.09
C GLY A 35 21.13 4.22 8.15
N ARG A 36 20.81 3.26 7.27
CA ARG A 36 21.74 2.66 6.28
C ARG A 36 21.31 3.00 4.83
N PRO A 37 21.19 4.29 4.47
CA PRO A 37 20.61 4.70 3.18
C PRO A 37 21.44 4.24 1.97
N SER A 38 22.77 4.22 2.08
CA SER A 38 23.64 3.72 1.00
C SER A 38 23.38 2.25 0.67
N GLU A 39 23.01 1.45 1.69
CA GLU A 39 22.67 0.04 1.49
C GLU A 39 21.23 -0.12 0.97
N ALA A 40 20.31 0.76 1.38
CA ALA A 40 18.93 0.80 0.86
C ALA A 40 18.88 1.06 -0.66
N LEU A 41 19.84 1.82 -1.21
CA LEU A 41 19.95 2.04 -2.65
C LEU A 41 20.17 0.75 -3.45
N ILE A 42 20.78 -0.28 -2.87
CA ILE A 42 21.09 -1.54 -3.58
C ILE A 42 19.81 -2.26 -4.02
N PRO A 43 18.89 -2.66 -3.11
CA PRO A 43 17.64 -3.29 -3.52
C PRO A 43 16.70 -2.34 -4.27
N LEU A 44 16.66 -1.05 -3.93
CA LEU A 44 15.85 -0.06 -4.66
C LEU A 44 16.24 0.01 -6.14
N ASN A 45 17.53 0.19 -6.42
CA ASN A 45 18.02 0.33 -7.77
C ASN A 45 17.96 -0.99 -8.55
N ARG A 46 17.89 -2.15 -7.88
CA ARG A 46 17.63 -3.42 -8.56
C ARG A 46 16.22 -3.48 -9.17
N VAL A 47 15.22 -2.95 -8.48
CA VAL A 47 13.84 -2.84 -9.00
C VAL A 47 13.80 -1.87 -10.18
N ARG A 48 14.42 -0.69 -10.01
CA ARG A 48 14.49 0.35 -11.05
C ARG A 48 15.22 -0.11 -12.31
N ALA A 49 16.36 -0.79 -12.16
CA ALA A 49 17.13 -1.33 -13.27
C ALA A 49 16.32 -2.35 -14.08
N ARG A 50 15.54 -3.22 -13.43
CA ARG A 50 14.63 -4.14 -14.12
C ARG A 50 13.56 -3.38 -14.92
N ALA A 51 13.07 -2.28 -14.38
CA ALA A 51 12.10 -1.40 -15.05
C ALA A 51 12.73 -0.46 -16.11
N GLY A 52 14.05 -0.50 -16.32
CA GLY A 52 14.75 0.37 -17.28
C GLY A 52 14.86 1.83 -16.85
N LEU A 53 14.78 2.11 -15.54
CA LEU A 53 14.85 3.46 -14.98
C LEU A 53 16.24 3.78 -14.45
N ASP A 54 16.61 5.06 -14.49
CA ASP A 54 17.87 5.55 -13.94
C ASP A 54 17.98 5.29 -12.43
N PRO A 55 19.19 4.98 -11.91
CA PRO A 55 19.38 4.72 -10.49
C PRO A 55 19.17 5.99 -9.64
N ILE A 56 18.60 5.80 -8.45
CA ILE A 56 18.54 6.83 -7.42
C ILE A 56 19.87 6.86 -6.65
N THR A 57 20.33 8.06 -6.33
CA THR A 57 21.58 8.31 -5.58
C THR A 57 21.37 9.10 -4.29
N GLU A 58 20.12 9.50 -3.98
CA GLU A 58 19.76 10.21 -2.75
C GLU A 58 20.01 9.33 -1.52
N THR A 59 20.65 9.89 -0.50
CA THR A 59 21.01 9.18 0.74
C THR A 59 20.51 9.89 2.00
N ASN A 60 19.90 11.07 1.90
CA ASN A 60 19.15 11.65 3.00
C ASN A 60 17.97 10.74 3.34
N GLN A 61 17.91 10.27 4.58
CA GLN A 61 16.90 9.30 5.03
C GLN A 61 15.45 9.74 4.73
N SER A 62 15.12 11.01 4.95
CA SER A 62 13.76 11.52 4.76
C SER A 62 13.41 11.62 3.27
N SER A 63 14.33 12.11 2.45
CA SER A 63 14.14 12.18 0.99
C SER A 63 14.07 10.77 0.38
N LEU A 64 14.96 9.87 0.80
CA LEU A 64 15.00 8.49 0.31
C LEU A 64 13.75 7.71 0.73
N ARG A 65 13.22 7.92 1.94
CA ARG A 65 11.94 7.34 2.38
C ARG A 65 10.81 7.67 1.41
N LYS A 66 10.67 8.93 1.02
CA LYS A 66 9.65 9.38 0.06
C LYS A 66 9.83 8.74 -1.32
N LEU A 67 11.08 8.59 -1.76
CA LEU A 67 11.40 7.91 -3.03
C LEU A 67 11.06 6.42 -2.96
N ILE A 68 11.34 5.74 -1.85
CA ILE A 68 10.98 4.33 -1.64
C ILE A 68 9.45 4.15 -1.65
N PHE A 69 8.70 4.99 -0.94
CA PHE A 69 7.23 4.94 -0.97
C PHE A 69 6.66 5.24 -2.35
N HIS A 70 7.26 6.17 -3.09
CA HIS A 70 6.90 6.41 -4.48
C HIS A 70 7.14 5.17 -5.35
N GLU A 71 8.32 4.54 -5.23
CA GLU A 71 8.67 3.34 -5.98
C GLU A 71 7.71 2.19 -5.65
N ARG A 72 7.39 1.95 -4.37
CA ARG A 72 6.37 0.99 -3.95
C ARG A 72 5.02 1.23 -4.60
N ARG A 73 4.56 2.48 -4.62
CA ARG A 73 3.27 2.86 -5.22
C ARG A 73 3.20 2.53 -6.71
N VAL A 74 4.28 2.75 -7.46
CA VAL A 74 4.28 2.52 -8.92
C VAL A 74 4.58 1.06 -9.27
N GLU A 75 5.49 0.44 -8.55
CA GLU A 75 5.91 -0.94 -8.80
C GLU A 75 4.79 -1.93 -8.47
N LEU A 76 4.07 -1.72 -7.36
CA LEU A 76 3.06 -2.62 -6.81
C LEU A 76 1.62 -2.13 -7.08
N ALA A 77 1.44 -1.31 -8.11
CA ALA A 77 0.14 -0.77 -8.46
C ALA A 77 -0.84 -1.92 -8.82
N PHE A 78 -2.05 -1.85 -8.27
CA PHE A 78 -3.11 -2.87 -8.46
C PHE A 78 -2.82 -4.25 -7.85
N GLU A 79 -1.88 -4.35 -6.92
CA GLU A 79 -1.52 -5.58 -6.20
C GLU A 79 -1.92 -5.53 -4.71
N ASN A 80 -2.98 -4.79 -4.35
CA ASN A 80 -3.52 -4.69 -2.98
C ASN A 80 -2.62 -4.09 -1.87
N HIS A 81 -1.49 -3.46 -2.19
CA HIS A 81 -0.60 -2.89 -1.17
C HIS A 81 -0.92 -1.44 -0.74
N ARG A 82 -1.59 -0.65 -1.60
CA ARG A 82 -1.63 0.80 -1.42
C ARG A 82 -2.33 1.26 -0.14
N TRP A 83 -3.40 0.58 0.27
CA TRP A 83 -4.12 0.93 1.50
C TRP A 83 -3.22 0.75 2.73
N GLU A 84 -2.56 -0.39 2.84
CA GLU A 84 -1.68 -0.71 3.97
C GLU A 84 -0.45 0.20 4.01
N ASP A 85 0.14 0.52 2.85
CA ASP A 85 1.23 1.49 2.76
C ASP A 85 0.79 2.87 3.27
N LEU A 86 -0.39 3.35 2.88
CA LEU A 86 -0.93 4.64 3.34
C LEU A 86 -1.19 4.69 4.84
N LEU A 87 -1.68 3.60 5.43
CA LEU A 87 -1.90 3.49 6.87
C LEU A 87 -0.57 3.57 7.62
N ARG A 88 0.44 2.84 7.14
CA ARG A 88 1.77 2.80 7.75
C ARG A 88 2.58 4.08 7.55
N GLU A 89 2.35 4.77 6.43
CA GLU A 89 2.86 6.13 6.19
C GLU A 89 2.20 7.18 7.10
N GLY A 90 1.02 6.89 7.66
CA GLY A 90 0.26 7.82 8.50
C GLY A 90 -0.39 8.97 7.71
N ASP A 91 -0.55 8.82 6.39
CA ASP A 91 -1.02 9.89 5.49
C ASP A 91 -2.28 9.48 4.69
N ALA A 92 -2.93 8.38 5.07
CA ALA A 92 -4.12 7.85 4.40
C ALA A 92 -5.25 8.88 4.27
N VAL A 93 -5.64 9.53 5.38
CA VAL A 93 -6.73 10.54 5.41
C VAL A 93 -6.46 11.66 4.42
N ASN A 94 -5.28 12.26 4.49
CA ASN A 94 -4.92 13.40 3.65
C ASN A 94 -4.78 12.99 2.17
N ILE A 95 -4.12 11.87 1.87
CA ILE A 95 -3.95 11.41 0.47
C ILE A 95 -5.28 11.03 -0.17
N ILE A 96 -6.11 10.22 0.49
CA ILE A 96 -7.41 9.79 -0.06
C ILE A 96 -8.32 10.99 -0.28
N ASN A 97 -8.43 11.90 0.68
CA ASN A 97 -9.24 13.11 0.54
C ASN A 97 -8.70 14.02 -0.60
N THR A 98 -7.38 14.16 -0.72
CA THR A 98 -6.75 14.99 -1.77
C THR A 98 -6.97 14.41 -3.16
N VAL A 99 -6.78 13.10 -3.34
CA VAL A 99 -7.04 12.43 -4.63
C VAL A 99 -8.54 12.42 -4.91
N GLY A 100 -9.38 12.19 -3.91
CA GLY A 100 -10.83 12.23 -4.00
C GLY A 100 -11.37 13.56 -4.50
N LYS A 101 -10.78 14.69 -4.08
CA LYS A 101 -11.13 16.02 -4.62
C LYS A 101 -10.87 16.12 -6.13
N LYS A 102 -9.76 15.54 -6.61
CA LYS A 102 -9.44 15.51 -8.05
C LYS A 102 -10.42 14.62 -8.81
N ILE A 103 -10.68 13.42 -8.30
CA ILE A 103 -11.66 12.49 -8.90
C ILE A 103 -13.04 13.15 -8.99
N LYS A 104 -13.50 13.84 -7.93
CA LYS A 104 -14.78 14.55 -7.93
C LYS A 104 -14.84 15.70 -8.95
N ALA A 105 -13.72 16.38 -9.19
CA ALA A 105 -13.64 17.43 -10.20
C ALA A 105 -13.77 16.85 -11.63
N ASP A 106 -13.20 15.67 -11.87
CA ASP A 106 -13.22 15.00 -13.18
C ASP A 106 -14.50 14.17 -13.42
N ALA A 107 -15.14 13.71 -12.34
CA ALA A 107 -16.33 12.85 -12.37
C ALA A 107 -17.46 13.48 -11.53
N PRO A 108 -18.25 14.41 -12.09
CA PRO A 108 -19.26 15.18 -11.36
C PRO A 108 -20.45 14.36 -10.84
N TYR A 109 -20.59 13.12 -11.30
CA TYR A 109 -21.59 12.16 -10.80
C TYR A 109 -21.14 11.43 -9.52
N THR A 110 -19.92 11.67 -9.06
CA THR A 110 -19.40 11.09 -7.82
C THR A 110 -20.20 11.62 -6.62
N PRO A 111 -20.72 10.75 -5.72
CA PRO A 111 -21.51 11.20 -4.56
C PRO A 111 -20.75 12.22 -3.71
N ALA A 112 -21.46 13.22 -3.17
CA ALA A 112 -20.86 14.26 -2.34
C ALA A 112 -20.11 13.70 -1.11
N GLY A 113 -20.60 12.59 -0.56
CA GLY A 113 -19.99 11.86 0.55
C GLY A 113 -18.78 10.99 0.17
N ALA A 114 -18.50 10.79 -1.12
CA ALA A 114 -17.41 9.92 -1.55
C ALA A 114 -16.04 10.57 -1.28
N TYR A 115 -15.08 9.72 -0.91
CA TYR A 115 -13.70 10.12 -0.61
C TYR A 115 -13.61 11.24 0.45
N ASN A 116 -14.50 11.21 1.43
CA ASN A 116 -14.45 12.04 2.63
C ASN A 116 -14.19 11.08 3.79
N ILE A 117 -12.92 10.76 4.01
CA ILE A 117 -12.52 9.87 5.11
C ILE A 117 -11.91 10.68 6.25
N ASP A 118 -12.02 10.17 7.47
CA ASP A 118 -11.30 10.66 8.65
C ASP A 118 -10.68 9.48 9.43
N ASP A 119 -10.13 9.73 10.61
CA ASP A 119 -9.41 8.76 11.42
C ASP A 119 -10.26 7.51 11.78
N HIS A 120 -11.58 7.62 11.92
CA HIS A 120 -12.41 6.44 12.19
C HIS A 120 -12.37 5.45 11.02
N ASN A 121 -12.22 5.92 9.78
CA ASN A 121 -12.18 5.04 8.59
C ASN A 121 -10.88 4.25 8.42
N LEU A 122 -9.88 4.47 9.28
CA LEU A 122 -8.59 3.77 9.21
C LEU A 122 -8.65 2.35 9.78
N LEU A 123 -9.67 2.05 10.61
CA LEU A 123 -9.92 0.73 11.18
C LEU A 123 -11.31 0.27 10.78
N PHE A 124 -11.47 -1.01 10.47
CA PHE A 124 -12.80 -1.56 10.21
C PHE A 124 -13.64 -1.61 11.50
N PRO A 125 -14.95 -1.41 11.43
CA PRO A 125 -15.82 -1.64 12.57
C PRO A 125 -15.77 -3.11 12.97
N ILE A 126 -15.75 -3.37 14.27
CA ILE A 126 -16.00 -4.71 14.80
C ILE A 126 -17.47 -5.04 14.51
N PRO A 127 -17.80 -6.21 13.93
CA PRO A 127 -19.17 -6.60 13.67
C PRO A 127 -20.04 -6.53 14.93
N GLN A 128 -21.24 -5.94 14.81
CA GLN A 128 -22.14 -5.76 15.97
C GLN A 128 -22.49 -7.11 16.64
N THR A 129 -22.61 -8.17 15.85
CA THR A 129 -22.84 -9.52 16.36
C THR A 129 -21.75 -9.99 17.31
N ASP A 130 -20.49 -9.60 17.07
CA ASP A 130 -19.37 -10.00 17.92
C ASP A 130 -19.36 -9.21 19.23
N LEU A 131 -19.73 -7.92 19.17
CA LEU A 131 -19.92 -7.06 20.36
C LEU A 131 -21.06 -7.57 21.25
N ASP A 132 -22.18 -7.96 20.64
CA ASP A 132 -23.35 -8.49 21.36
C ASP A 132 -23.04 -9.82 22.06
N LEU A 133 -22.16 -10.65 21.47
CA LEU A 133 -21.76 -11.95 22.03
C LEU A 133 -20.69 -11.85 23.13
N ASN A 134 -19.85 -10.80 23.11
CA ASN A 134 -18.75 -10.67 24.04
C ASN A 134 -18.69 -9.27 24.68
N SER A 135 -19.22 -9.18 25.90
CA SER A 135 -19.21 -7.95 26.72
C SER A 135 -17.83 -7.38 27.05
N LEU A 136 -16.73 -8.10 26.78
CA LEU A 136 -15.36 -7.59 26.93
C LEU A 136 -14.82 -6.90 25.67
N LEU A 137 -15.50 -7.04 24.53
CA LEU A 137 -15.14 -6.32 23.31
C LEU A 137 -15.72 -4.90 23.33
N PHE A 138 -14.91 -3.96 22.88
CA PHE A 138 -15.30 -2.57 22.69
C PHE A 138 -15.07 -2.19 21.23
N GLN A 139 -15.94 -1.33 20.72
CA GLN A 139 -15.88 -0.88 19.33
C GLN A 139 -14.64 -0.01 19.07
N ASN A 140 -14.16 -0.02 17.81
CA ASN A 140 -13.15 0.91 17.33
C ASN A 140 -13.68 2.36 17.39
N PRO A 141 -12.84 3.36 17.69
CA PRO A 141 -13.30 4.74 17.83
C PRO A 141 -14.06 5.24 16.59
N GLY A 142 -15.24 5.83 16.82
CA GLY A 142 -16.07 6.45 15.78
C GLY A 142 -17.14 5.55 15.14
N TYR A 143 -17.24 4.28 15.54
CA TYR A 143 -18.29 3.33 15.13
C TYR A 143 -19.26 2.97 16.24
#